data_AF-A0A255PUA7-F1
#
_entry.id   AF-A0A255PUA7-F1
#
_cell.length_a   1.000
_cell.length_b   1.000
_cell.length_c   1.000
_cell.angle_alpha   90.00
_cell.angle_beta   90.00
_cell.angle_gamma   90.00
#
_symmetry.space_group_name_H-M   'P 1'
#
loop_
_entity.id
_entity.type
_entity.pdbx_description
1 polymer ?
#
loop_
_entity_poly.entity_id
_entity_poly.type
_entity_poly.pdbx_seq_one_letter_code
_entity_poly.pdbx_strand_id
1 'polypeptide(L)' 'MPLWLQIATRQGWLWAYNLEHLDMIRRFVQATLRERAHWYDTGQKMTLVACLPVWIKRAKNREEILRAVGRIQTSLIAA' A
#
# COMPACT_ATOMS: atom_id res chain seq x y z
N MET A 1 2.64 19.58 11.19
CA MET A 1 3.31 18.86 10.08
C MET A 1 2.33 17.85 9.51
N PRO A 2 1.48 18.20 8.53
CA PRO A 2 0.46 17.27 8.06
C PRO A 2 1.05 16.35 6.97
N LEU A 3 1.83 15.34 7.38
CA LEU A 3 2.36 14.30 6.49
C LEU A 3 1.39 13.13 6.31
N TRP A 4 0.07 13.41 6.31
CA TRP A 4 -0.94 12.36 6.23
C TRP A 4 -1.41 12.16 4.80
N LEU A 5 -0.65 11.37 4.03
CA LEU A 5 -1.10 10.82 2.76
C LEU A 5 -2.09 9.69 3.05
N GLN A 6 -3.37 10.02 3.27
CA GLN A 6 -4.39 9.04 3.63
C GLN A 6 -5.67 9.17 2.81
N ILE A 7 -6.32 8.04 2.59
CA ILE A 7 -7.63 7.98 1.95
C ILE A 7 -8.45 6.82 2.53
N ALA A 8 -9.73 7.08 2.78
CA ALA A 8 -10.67 6.04 3.16
C ALA A 8 -11.02 5.17 1.94
N THR A 9 -10.86 3.86 2.08
CA THR A 9 -11.31 2.85 1.12
C THR A 9 -12.41 2.00 1.74
N ARG A 10 -13.09 1.17 0.94
CA ARG A 10 -14.18 0.33 1.44
C ARG A 10 -13.67 -0.78 2.38
N GLN A 11 -12.37 -1.07 2.38
CA GLN A 11 -11.75 -2.06 3.28
C GLN A 11 -11.06 -1.44 4.50
N GLY A 12 -10.86 -0.11 4.52
CA GLY A 12 -10.18 0.60 5.59
C GLY A 12 -9.39 1.81 5.08
N TRP A 13 -8.62 2.41 5.98
CA TRP A 13 -7.77 3.55 5.64
C TRP A 13 -6.48 3.09 4.97
N LEU A 14 -6.25 3.56 3.75
CA LEU A 14 -4.94 3.51 3.12
C LEU A 14 -4.18 4.75 3.55
N TRP A 15 -2.98 4.58 4.11
CA TRP A 15 -2.14 5.70 4.51
C TRP A 15 -0.66 5.43 4.23
N ALA A 16 0.09 6.49 3.97
CA ALA A 16 1.53 6.49 3.80
C ALA A 16 2.16 7.66 4.56
N TYR A 17 3.43 7.49 4.96
CA TYR A 17 4.17 8.51 5.74
C TYR A 17 4.80 9.58 4.83
N ASN A 18 5.18 9.18 3.62
CA ASN A 18 5.78 10.02 2.60
C ASN A 18 5.50 9.42 1.21
N LEU A 19 5.90 10.13 0.16
CA LEU A 19 5.67 9.70 -1.22
C LEU A 19 6.45 8.44 -1.58
N GLU A 20 7.62 8.24 -0.99
CA GLU A 20 8.42 7.03 -1.18
C GLU A 20 7.69 5.80 -0.63
N HIS A 21 7.07 5.91 0.54
CA HIS A 21 6.25 4.85 1.12
C HIS A 21 5.01 4.58 0.25
N LEU A 22 4.37 5.64 -0.28
CA LEU A 22 3.24 5.49 -1.18
C LEU A 22 3.62 4.78 -2.49
N ASP A 23 4.78 5.12 -3.08
CA ASP A 23 5.30 4.49 -4.28
C ASP A 23 5.72 3.04 -4.03
N MET A 24 6.28 2.74 -2.86
CA MET A 24 6.58 1.38 -2.42
C MET A 24 5.30 0.52 -2.38
N ILE A 25 4.21 1.05 -1.79
CA ILE A 25 2.90 0.36 -1.77
C ILE A 25 2.40 0.14 -3.20
N ARG A 26 2.46 1.16 -4.06
CA ARG A 26 2.06 1.06 -5.46
C ARG A 26 2.81 -0.05 -6.19
N ARG A 27 4.15 -0.06 -6.12
CA ARG A 27 5.00 -1.07 -6.76
C ARG A 27 4.70 -2.47 -6.23
N PHE A 28 4.54 -2.62 -4.92
CA PHE A 28 4.21 -3.90 -4.28
C PHE A 28 2.84 -4.43 -4.70
N VAL A 29 1.85 -3.56 -4.86
CA VAL A 29 0.50 -3.92 -5.28
C VAL A 29 0.42 -4.17 -6.79
N GLN A 30 1.23 -3.46 -7.58
CA GLN A 30 1.34 -3.64 -9.03
C GLN A 30 2.12 -4.90 -9.43
N ALA A 31 3.02 -5.40 -8.58
CA ALA A 31 3.71 -6.66 -8.82
C ALA A 31 2.70 -7.82 -8.90
N THR A 32 2.55 -8.40 -10.11
CA THR A 32 1.62 -9.51 -10.38
C THR A 32 2.12 -10.83 -9.80
N LEU A 33 3.44 -10.98 -9.67
CA LEU A 33 4.09 -12.16 -9.10
C LEU A 33 4.51 -11.84 -7.65
N ARG A 34 3.77 -12.37 -6.68
CA ARG A 34 4.21 -12.41 -5.30
C ARG A 34 4.75 -13.80 -5.05
N GLU A 35 6.02 -14.03 -5.38
CA GLU A 35 6.70 -15.24 -4.93
C GLU A 35 6.75 -15.20 -3.41
N ARG A 36 5.77 -15.87 -2.80
CA ARG A 36 5.76 -16.11 -1.37
C ARG A 36 6.75 -17.24 -1.15
N ALA A 37 8.03 -16.90 -1.07
CA ALA A 37 9.04 -17.88 -0.72
C ALA A 37 8.64 -18.55 0.60
N HIS A 38 8.82 -19.86 0.75
CA HIS A 38 8.29 -20.61 1.89
C HIS A 38 8.79 -20.10 3.26
N TRP A 39 9.92 -19.39 3.30
CA TRP A 39 10.45 -18.73 4.51
C TRP A 39 9.66 -17.47 4.93
N TYR A 40 8.78 -16.96 4.07
CA TYR A 40 7.94 -15.79 4.36
C TYR A 40 6.82 -16.11 5.36
N ASP A 41 6.57 -17.37 5.74
CA ASP A 41 5.55 -17.70 6.73
C ASP A 41 6.10 -17.86 8.17
N THR A 42 7.42 -17.79 8.37
CA THR A 42 8.06 -18.25 9.62
C THR A 42 8.75 -17.16 10.48
N GLY A 43 8.68 -15.87 10.12
CA GLY A 43 9.42 -14.81 10.81
C GLY A 43 8.62 -13.56 11.17
N GLN A 44 8.94 -12.92 12.30
CA GLN A 44 8.53 -11.54 12.57
C GLN A 44 9.12 -10.63 11.49
N LYS A 45 8.26 -10.06 10.67
CA LYS A 45 8.69 -9.22 9.55
C LYS A 45 8.68 -7.76 9.96
N MET A 46 9.85 -7.18 10.17
CA MET A 46 10.02 -5.74 10.41
C MET A 46 10.16 -4.92 9.12
N THR A 47 9.60 -5.40 8.00
CA THR A 47 9.58 -4.63 6.74
C THR A 47 8.29 -3.84 6.62
N LEU A 48 8.35 -2.63 6.05
CA LEU A 48 7.16 -1.78 5.81
C LEU A 48 6.04 -2.56 5.09
N VAL A 49 6.41 -3.39 4.12
CA VAL A 49 5.48 -4.26 3.36
C VAL A 49 4.77 -5.28 4.26
N ALA A 50 5.44 -5.79 5.28
CA ALA A 50 4.86 -6.79 6.16
C ALA A 50 3.88 -6.19 7.16
N CYS A 51 4.18 -4.98 7.65
CA CYS A 51 3.27 -4.18 8.47
C CYS A 51 2.03 -3.71 7.71
N LEU A 52 1.99 -3.86 6.38
CA LEU A 52 0.80 -3.52 5.62
C LEU A 52 -0.40 -4.39 6.06
N PRO A 53 -1.58 -3.77 6.22
CA PRO A 53 -2.82 -4.49 6.44
C PRO A 53 -3.01 -5.64 5.46
N VAL A 54 -3.55 -6.76 5.96
CA VAL A 54 -3.77 -7.98 5.16
C VAL A 54 -4.61 -7.68 3.92
N TRP A 55 -5.57 -6.77 4.00
CA TRP A 55 -6.42 -6.40 2.87
C TRP A 55 -5.65 -5.68 1.75
N ILE A 56 -4.56 -4.96 2.03
CA ILE A 56 -3.69 -4.37 0.99
C ILE A 56 -2.94 -5.49 0.24
N LYS A 57 -2.57 -6.53 0.98
CA LYS A 57 -1.89 -7.71 0.46
C LYS A 57 -2.85 -8.68 -0.26
N ARG A 58 -4.15 -8.41 -0.36
CA ARG A 58 -5.08 -9.29 -1.11
C ARG A 58 -5.16 -8.88 -2.57
N ALA A 59 -4.96 -9.85 -3.48
CA ALA A 59 -4.99 -9.61 -4.93
C ALA A 59 -6.33 -8.99 -5.41
N LYS A 60 -7.45 -9.40 -4.82
CA LYS A 60 -8.79 -8.88 -5.15
C LYS A 60 -8.98 -7.37 -4.90
N ASN A 61 -8.16 -6.77 -4.04
CA ASN A 61 -8.24 -5.35 -3.71
C ASN A 61 -7.22 -4.51 -4.52
N ARG A 62 -6.43 -5.16 -5.41
CA ARG A 62 -5.34 -4.51 -6.15
C ARG A 62 -5.80 -3.26 -6.88
N GLU A 63 -6.90 -3.36 -7.63
CA GLU A 63 -7.41 -2.22 -8.38
C GLU A 63 -7.88 -1.08 -7.49
N GLU A 64 -8.59 -1.41 -6.40
CA GLU A 64 -9.09 -0.40 -5.45
C GLU A 64 -7.92 0.36 -4.82
N ILE A 65 -6.86 -0.35 -4.43
CA ILE A 65 -5.66 0.25 -3.84
C ILE A 65 -4.92 1.11 -4.87
N LEU A 66 -4.75 0.65 -6.11
CA LEU A 66 -4.09 1.45 -7.16
C LEU A 66 -4.89 2.72 -7.47
N ARG A 67 -6.21 2.66 -7.50
CA ARG A 67 -7.08 3.84 -7.64
C ARG A 67 -6.93 4.78 -6.45
N ALA A 68 -6.89 4.24 -5.23
CA ALA A 68 -6.72 5.03 -4.01
C ALA A 68 -5.36 5.75 -3.96
N VAL A 69 -4.28 5.07 -4.34
CA VAL A 69 -2.95 5.67 -4.50
C VAL A 69 -2.98 6.79 -5.53
N GLY A 70 -3.60 6.55 -6.70
CA GLY A 70 -3.75 7.56 -7.74
C GLY A 70 -4.47 8.82 -7.25
N ARG A 71 -5.54 8.66 -6.47
CA ARG A 71 -6.26 9.79 -5.85
C ARG A 71 -5.39 10.61 -4.92
N ILE A 72 -4.61 9.96 -4.05
CA ILE A 72 -3.65 10.66 -3.17
C ILE A 72 -2.63 11.46 -4.01
N GLN A 73 -2.10 10.88 -5.09
CA GLN A 73 -1.16 11.57 -5.98
C GLN A 73 -1.80 12.78 -6.68
N THR A 74 -3.04 12.64 -7.19
CA THR A 74 -3.76 13.76 -7.81
C THR A 74 -4.05 14.88 -6.80
N SER A 75 -4.48 14.53 -5.58
CA SER A 75 -4.72 15.52 -4.53
C SER A 75 -3.46 16.29 -4.13
N LEU A 76 -2.28 15.68 -4.25
CA LEU A 76 -1.01 16.36 -3.99
C LEU A 76 -0.62 17.34 -5.10
N ILE A 77 -0.90 17.01 -6.37
CA ILE A 77 -0.60 17.88 -7.51
C ILE A 77 -1.58 19.07 -7.57
N ALA A 78 -2.80 18.88 -7.06
CA ALA A 78 -3.83 19.91 -7.03
C ALA A 78 -3.74 20.86 -5.82
N ALA A 79 -2.79 20.65 -4.90
CA ALA A 79 -2.54 21.47 -3.71
C ALA A 79 -1.33 22.39 -3.94
#